data_AF-A0A3M6Q925-F1
#
_entry.id   AF-A0A3M6Q925-F1
#
_cell.length_a   1.000
_cell.length_b   1.000
_cell.length_c   1.000
_cell.angle_alpha   90.00
_cell.angle_beta   90.00
_cell.angle_gamma   90.00
#
_symmetry.space_group_name_H-M   'P 1'
#
loop_
_entity.id
_entity.type
_entity.pdbx_description
1 polymer ?
#
loop_
_entity_poly.entity_id
_entity_poly.type
_entity_poly.pdbx_seq_one_letter_code
_entity_poly.pdbx_strand_id
1 'polypeptide(L)' 'MTMPPNPHIGTDFDDFLAQQGPQEEAAAAAMKRVIAWQLAQAMKRQGITQTEMAQRMRTSRMVVKRLLDETDTSVTL' A
#
# COMPACT_ATOMS: atom_id res chain seq x y z
N MET A 1 24.28 28.08 11.18
CA MET A 1 24.94 27.86 9.88
C MET A 1 24.49 26.50 9.37
N THR A 2 23.59 26.47 8.40
CA THR A 2 23.15 25.24 7.71
C THR A 2 24.17 24.91 6.61
N MET A 3 24.61 23.65 6.57
CA MET A 3 25.57 23.15 5.57
C MET A 3 25.03 23.35 4.14
N PRO A 4 25.90 23.64 3.15
CA PRO A 4 25.47 23.76 1.77
C PRO A 4 24.97 22.39 1.24
N PRO A 5 23.92 22.36 0.42
CA PRO A 5 23.39 21.12 -0.15
C PRO A 5 24.45 20.43 -1.01
N ASN A 6 24.55 19.10 -0.87
CA ASN A 6 25.51 18.28 -1.59
C ASN A 6 25.18 18.32 -3.10
N PRO A 7 26.13 18.69 -3.99
CA PRO A 7 25.91 18.89 -5.42
C PRO A 7 25.50 17.62 -6.20
N HIS A 8 25.57 16.45 -5.57
CA HIS A 8 25.15 15.17 -6.13
C HIS A 8 23.78 14.69 -5.62
N ILE A 9 23.13 15.44 -4.73
CA ILE A 9 21.76 15.15 -4.29
C ILE A 9 20.81 15.88 -5.26
N GLY A 10 20.11 15.11 -6.08
CA GLY A 10 19.04 15.61 -6.94
C GLY A 10 17.80 16.05 -6.14
N THR A 11 16.74 16.43 -6.85
CA THR A 11 15.45 16.76 -6.24
C THR A 11 14.87 15.56 -5.48
N ASP A 12 14.02 15.82 -4.48
CA ASP A 12 13.40 14.77 -3.68
C ASP A 12 12.58 13.82 -4.57
N PHE A 13 12.39 12.58 -4.13
CA PHE A 13 11.60 11.58 -4.84
C PHE A 13 10.16 12.06 -5.06
N ASP A 14 9.62 12.81 -4.10
CA ASP A 14 8.30 13.43 -4.20
C ASP A 14 8.25 14.49 -5.31
N ASP A 15 9.29 15.31 -5.47
CA ASP A 15 9.41 16.30 -6.55
C ASP A 15 9.58 15.63 -7.93
N PHE A 16 10.26 14.47 -7.97
CA PHE A 16 10.38 13.64 -9.16
C PHE A 16 9.03 13.03 -9.56
N LEU A 17 8.27 12.50 -8.60
CA LEU A 17 6.93 11.94 -8.84
C LEU A 17 5.91 13.01 -9.26
N ALA A 18 6.01 14.22 -8.69
CA ALA A 18 5.17 15.36 -9.07
C ALA A 18 5.38 15.80 -10.52
N GLN A 19 6.62 15.74 -11.04
CA GLN A 19 6.94 16.12 -12.42
C GLN A 19 6.55 15.06 -13.47
N GLN A 20 6.48 13.78 -13.08
CA GLN A 20 6.23 12.68 -14.02
C GLN A 20 4.74 12.43 -14.31
N GLY A 21 3.82 12.94 -13.47
CA GLY A 21 2.38 12.85 -13.70
C GLY A 21 1.60 11.64 -13.12
N PRO A 22 2.19 10.53 -12.61
CA PRO A 22 1.42 9.42 -12.02
C PRO A 22 1.42 9.44 -10.48
N GLN A 23 1.59 10.62 -9.85
CA GLN A 23 1.67 10.74 -8.39
C GLN A 23 0.45 10.10 -7.69
N GLU A 24 -0.74 10.25 -8.27
CA GLU A 24 -1.98 9.68 -7.73
C GLU A 24 -2.03 8.15 -7.84
N GLU A 25 -1.65 7.58 -8.98
CA GLU A 25 -1.64 6.13 -9.18
C GLU A 25 -0.56 5.45 -8.32
N ALA A 26 0.62 6.06 -8.23
CA ALA A 26 1.72 5.58 -7.39
C ALA A 26 1.36 5.65 -5.90
N ALA A 27 0.74 6.76 -5.46
CA ALA A 27 0.26 6.91 -4.08
C ALA A 27 -0.85 5.91 -3.75
N ALA A 28 -1.83 5.74 -4.64
CA ALA A 28 -2.90 4.75 -4.47
C ALA A 28 -2.35 3.32 -4.38
N ALA A 29 -1.38 2.97 -5.24
CA ALA A 29 -0.71 1.67 -5.18
C ALA A 29 0.07 1.48 -3.86
N ALA A 30 0.78 2.51 -3.39
CA ALA A 30 1.50 2.48 -2.12
C ALA A 30 0.54 2.29 -0.94
N MET A 31 -0.57 3.05 -0.89
CA MET A 31 -1.60 2.90 0.15
C MET A 31 -2.21 1.49 0.15
N LYS A 32 -2.55 0.95 -1.03
CA LYS A 32 -3.07 -0.43 -1.15
C LYS A 32 -2.10 -1.44 -0.54
N ARG A 33 -0.80 -1.36 -0.87
CA ARG A 33 0.22 -2.26 -0.32
C ARG A 33 0.33 -2.17 1.20
N VAL A 34 0.27 -0.96 1.76
CA VAL A 34 0.29 -0.75 3.21
C VAL A 34 -0.92 -1.40 3.88
N ILE A 35 -2.13 -1.20 3.33
CA ILE A 35 -3.37 -1.79 3.88
C ILE A 35 -3.33 -3.32 3.79
N ALA A 36 -2.92 -3.87 2.65
CA ALA A 36 -2.74 -5.30 2.45
C ALA A 36 -1.80 -5.92 3.49
N TRP A 37 -0.64 -5.30 3.68
CA TRP A 37 0.34 -5.71 4.67
C TRP A 37 -0.23 -5.65 6.09
N GLN A 38 -0.90 -4.56 6.47
CA GLN A 38 -1.51 -4.41 7.80
C GLN A 38 -2.55 -5.50 8.07
N LEU A 39 -3.37 -5.85 7.07
CA LEU A 39 -4.36 -6.91 7.14
C LEU A 39 -3.70 -8.28 7.35
N ALA A 40 -2.66 -8.59 6.57
CA ALA A 40 -1.88 -9.82 6.72
C ALA A 40 -1.27 -9.93 8.12
N GLN A 41 -0.70 -8.84 8.64
CA GLN A 41 -0.14 -8.81 9.98
C GLN A 41 -1.23 -8.98 11.06
N ALA A 42 -2.39 -8.36 10.89
CA ALA A 42 -3.51 -8.52 11.82
C ALA A 42 -3.99 -9.97 11.87
N MET A 43 -4.12 -10.63 10.72
CA MET A 43 -4.46 -12.06 10.64
C MET A 43 -3.43 -12.93 11.36
N LYS A 44 -2.13 -12.69 11.10
CA LYS A 44 -1.03 -13.42 11.74
C LYS A 44 -1.02 -13.24 13.26
N ARG A 45 -1.20 -12.01 13.75
CA ARG A 45 -1.24 -11.70 15.20
C ARG A 45 -2.41 -12.37 15.90
N GLN A 46 -3.55 -12.48 15.23
CA GLN A 46 -4.77 -13.06 15.82
C GLN A 46 -4.90 -14.56 15.53
N GLY A 47 -4.05 -15.14 14.68
CA GLY A 47 -4.13 -16.54 14.29
C GLY A 47 -5.37 -16.90 13.46
N ILE A 48 -5.95 -15.93 12.74
CA ILE A 48 -7.23 -16.11 12.02
C ILE A 48 -7.03 -16.32 10.51
N THR A 49 -7.96 -17.05 9.91
CA THR A 49 -7.95 -17.36 8.47
C THR A 49 -8.53 -16.20 7.63
N GLN A 50 -8.30 -16.22 6.31
CA GLN A 50 -8.93 -15.26 5.39
C GLN A 50 -10.47 -15.32 5.44
N THR A 51 -11.03 -16.52 5.64
CA THR A 51 -12.48 -16.72 5.75
C THR A 51 -13.03 -16.04 7.00
N GLU A 52 -12.36 -16.22 8.13
CA GLU A 52 -12.77 -15.59 9.38
C GLU A 52 -12.58 -14.07 9.34
N MET A 53 -11.48 -13.59 8.76
CA MET A 53 -11.27 -12.15 8.52
C MET A 53 -12.40 -11.57 7.66
N ALA A 54 -12.79 -12.27 6.59
CA ALA A 54 -13.89 -11.84 5.72
C ALA A 54 -15.23 -11.75 6.48
N GLN A 55 -15.52 -12.72 7.35
CA GLN A 55 -16.70 -12.67 8.22
C GLN A 55 -16.68 -11.47 9.16
N ARG A 56 -15.54 -11.19 9.81
CA ARG A 56 -15.38 -10.02 10.70
C ARG A 56 -15.54 -8.70 9.96
N MET A 57 -15.03 -8.62 8.74
CA MET A 57 -15.14 -7.46 7.85
C MET A 57 -16.49 -7.35 7.12
N ARG A 58 -17.40 -8.32 7.31
CA ARG A 58 -18.69 -8.43 6.59
C ARG A 58 -18.52 -8.35 5.07
N THR A 59 -17.49 -9.02 4.56
CA THR A 59 -17.18 -9.08 3.13
C THR A 59 -17.00 -10.53 2.68
N SER A 60 -16.78 -10.75 1.38
CA SER A 60 -16.49 -12.08 0.85
C SER A 60 -15.03 -12.47 1.07
N ARG A 61 -14.77 -13.78 1.21
CA ARG A 61 -13.39 -14.31 1.22
C ARG A 61 -12.60 -13.87 -0.01
N MET A 62 -13.25 -13.75 -1.17
CA MET A 62 -12.60 -13.32 -2.41
C MET A 62 -12.07 -11.89 -2.29
N VAL A 63 -12.81 -10.97 -1.66
CA VAL A 63 -12.35 -9.59 -1.44
C VAL A 63 -11.11 -9.55 -0.56
N VAL A 64 -11.11 -10.31 0.56
CA VAL A 64 -9.92 -10.44 1.42
C VAL A 64 -8.74 -11.07 0.66
N LYS A 65 -8.99 -12.10 -0.14
CA LYS A 65 -7.96 -12.74 -0.96
C LYS A 65 -7.32 -11.74 -1.93
N ARG A 66 -8.13 -10.95 -2.64
CA ARG A 66 -7.63 -9.94 -3.59
C ARG A 66 -6.89 -8.80 -2.89
N LEU A 67 -7.37 -8.35 -1.73
CA LEU A 67 -6.67 -7.36 -0.91
C LEU A 67 -5.28 -7.82 -0.47
N LEU A 68 -5.10 -9.13 -0.25
CA LEU A 68 -3.81 -9.72 0.13
C LEU A 68 -2.94 -10.08 -1.07
N ASP A 69 -3.46 -9.99 -2.30
CA ASP A 69 -2.73 -10.31 -3.52
C ASP A 69 -1.99 -9.06 -4.01
N GLU A 70 -0.67 -9.08 -3.89
CA GLU A 70 0.23 -7.98 -4.25
C GLU A 70 0.22 -7.67 -5.75
N THR A 71 -0.28 -8.59 -6.57
CA THR A 71 -0.35 -8.49 -8.03
C THR A 71 -1.74 -8.13 -8.56
N ASP A 72 -2.78 -8.17 -7.71
CA ASP A 72 -4.15 -7.90 -8.13
C ASP A 72 -4.47 -6.39 -8.04
N THR A 73 -4.23 -5.69 -9.15
CA THR A 73 -4.50 -4.25 -9.30
C THR A 73 -6.00 -3.90 -9.40
N SER A 74 -6.89 -4.90 -9.45
CA SER A 74 -8.34 -4.69 -9.64
C SER A 74 -9.09 -4.22 -8.39
N VAL A 75 -8.43 -4.19 -7.23
CA VAL A 75 -9.08 -3.75 -5.99
C VAL A 75 -9.17 -2.23 -5.97
N THR A 76 -10.37 -1.69 -6.14
CA THR A 76 -10.67 -0.26 -5.91
C THR A 76 -10.92 -0.05 -4.41
N LEU A 77 -10.22 0.91 -3.80
CA LEU A 77 -10.45 1.38 -2.44
C LEU A 77 -11.42 2.57 -2.44
#